data_AF-A0A1E7KQ67-F1
#
_entry.id   AF-A0A1E7KQ67-F1
#
_cell.length_a   1.000
_cell.length_b   1.000
_cell.length_c   1.000
_cell.angle_alpha   90.00
_cell.angle_beta   90.00
_cell.angle_gamma   90.00
#
_symmetry.space_group_name_H-M   'P 1'
#
loop_
_entity.id
_entity.type
_entity.pdbx_description
1 polymer ?
#
loop_
_entity_poly.entity_id
_entity_poly.type
_entity_poly.pdbx_seq_one_letter_code
_entity_poly.pdbx_strand_id
1 'polypeptide(L)'
;MSEDSGGGSGAGGRRSPHDRVADVLRQRITDGELRVGWQLPTQADLCVEFAAPRGAVRRALGELEREGLIRRFGQGRPAEVVQRQPERADHLSAGPLSRQRLPRGAGVELTERVERAFQAPRVRIDAYCSTGETLASALAAPLVALTAGQPRPASVRVRVLLPDPERTLSLPQVIGDPEDPRPRERLREVSENIWGSLRHSLRMLEVRGLVPEVVVEARRVPITPTQRVFLLNGEEVLVGHYQVLSRWVELARDPMEVYDVLGLDGMLFRHRAVPGDQVTEAYVRQTQLWFDSLWDTIARPMST
;
A
#
# COMPACT_ATOMS: atom_id res chain seq x y z
N MET A 1 -23.27 -1.84 64.37
CA MET A 1 -21.94 -1.71 63.76
C MET A 1 -21.68 -3.00 63.00
N SER A 2 -21.23 -2.86 61.75
CA SER A 2 -20.78 -3.92 60.83
C SER A 2 -21.92 -4.80 60.27
N GLU A 3 -22.03 -5.12 58.99
CA GLU A 3 -21.17 -4.93 57.81
C GLU A 3 -22.04 -5.04 56.55
N ASP A 4 -21.59 -4.37 55.50
CA ASP A 4 -22.08 -4.42 54.13
C ASP A 4 -21.62 -5.71 53.43
N SER A 5 -22.50 -6.38 52.67
CA SER A 5 -22.17 -7.36 51.61
C SER A 5 -23.41 -7.85 50.86
N GLY A 6 -23.64 -7.25 49.68
CA GLY A 6 -23.76 -7.99 48.42
C GLY A 6 -25.13 -8.53 47.97
N GLY A 7 -25.54 -8.09 46.77
CA GLY A 7 -26.45 -8.88 45.92
C GLY A 7 -27.29 -8.03 44.97
N GLY A 8 -26.88 -7.90 43.70
CA GLY A 8 -27.51 -7.04 42.70
C GLY A 8 -28.76 -7.62 42.04
N SER A 9 -29.41 -6.80 41.18
CA SER A 9 -29.96 -7.23 39.88
C SER A 9 -30.61 -6.06 39.11
N GLY A 10 -30.18 -5.88 37.86
CA GLY A 10 -31.12 -5.80 36.73
C GLY A 10 -31.66 -4.44 36.29
N ALA A 11 -30.89 -3.70 35.47
CA ALA A 11 -31.46 -2.72 34.54
C ALA A 11 -31.23 -3.19 33.09
N GLY A 12 -32.19 -3.97 32.58
CA GLY A 12 -32.24 -4.38 31.17
C GLY A 12 -32.41 -3.17 30.26
N GLY A 13 -31.33 -2.78 29.58
CA GLY A 13 -31.37 -1.71 28.58
C GLY A 13 -32.32 -2.08 27.44
N ARG A 14 -33.35 -1.26 27.23
CA ARG A 14 -34.22 -1.36 26.04
C ARG A 14 -33.33 -1.23 24.80
N ARG A 15 -33.10 -2.34 24.08
CA ARG A 15 -32.37 -2.34 22.79
C ARG A 15 -32.99 -1.28 21.88
N SER A 16 -32.14 -0.44 21.28
CA SER A 16 -32.65 0.64 20.45
C SER A 16 -33.31 0.05 19.18
N PRO A 17 -34.32 0.72 18.58
CA PRO A 17 -34.95 0.25 17.35
C PRO A 17 -33.97 0.02 16.19
N HIS A 18 -32.83 0.70 16.24
CA HIS A 18 -31.71 0.50 15.31
C HIS A 18 -31.04 -0.86 15.52
N ASP A 19 -30.60 -1.15 16.75
CA ASP A 19 -29.84 -2.36 17.07
C ASP A 19 -30.66 -3.61 16.79
N ARG A 20 -31.97 -3.55 17.07
CA ARG A 20 -32.90 -4.64 16.75
C ARG A 20 -32.98 -4.92 15.23
N VAL A 21 -33.01 -3.88 14.40
CA VAL A 21 -33.06 -4.04 12.94
C VAL A 21 -31.74 -4.61 12.43
N ALA A 22 -30.61 -4.10 12.91
CA ALA A 22 -29.28 -4.59 12.55
C ALA A 22 -29.10 -6.06 12.94
N ASP A 23 -29.45 -6.43 14.18
CA ASP A 23 -29.34 -7.80 14.70
C ASP A 23 -30.15 -8.81 13.90
N VAL A 24 -31.42 -8.49 13.60
CA VAL A 24 -32.29 -9.41 12.86
C VAL A 24 -31.80 -9.58 11.42
N LEU A 25 -31.44 -8.49 10.73
CA LEU A 25 -30.92 -8.58 9.37
C LEU A 25 -29.57 -9.31 9.32
N ARG A 26 -28.67 -9.07 10.29
CA ARG A 26 -27.41 -9.80 10.45
C ARG A 26 -27.65 -11.29 10.62
N GLN A 27 -28.61 -11.66 11.45
CA GLN A 27 -28.96 -13.06 11.69
C GLN A 27 -29.50 -13.72 10.41
N ARG A 28 -30.43 -13.07 9.70
CA ARG A 28 -30.97 -13.59 8.42
C ARG A 28 -29.91 -13.76 7.34
N ILE A 29 -28.92 -12.87 7.30
CA ILE A 29 -27.78 -12.98 6.39
C ILE A 29 -26.85 -14.14 6.80
N THR A 30 -26.59 -14.29 8.10
CA THR A 30 -25.72 -15.34 8.66
C THR A 30 -26.32 -16.73 8.46
N ASP A 31 -27.62 -16.87 8.74
CA ASP A 31 -28.38 -18.12 8.61
C ASP A 31 -28.67 -18.47 7.13
N GLY A 32 -28.39 -17.55 6.21
CA GLY A 32 -28.51 -17.76 4.76
C GLY A 32 -29.92 -17.58 4.19
N GLU A 33 -30.87 -17.06 4.99
CA GLU A 33 -32.19 -16.64 4.53
C GLU A 33 -32.08 -15.48 3.52
N LEU A 34 -31.15 -14.56 3.77
CA LEU A 34 -30.74 -13.52 2.83
C LEU A 34 -29.40 -13.90 2.20
N ARG A 35 -29.44 -14.39 0.95
CA ARG A 35 -28.26 -14.91 0.25
C ARG A 35 -27.38 -13.79 -0.31
N VAL A 36 -26.08 -14.05 -0.40
CA VAL A 36 -25.14 -13.17 -1.11
C VAL A 36 -25.59 -12.98 -2.56
N GLY A 37 -25.57 -11.72 -3.02
CA GLY A 37 -26.08 -11.29 -4.32
C GLY A 37 -27.56 -10.91 -4.32
N TRP A 38 -28.29 -11.13 -3.22
CA TRP A 38 -29.70 -10.73 -3.13
C TRP A 38 -29.87 -9.29 -2.68
N GLN A 39 -30.86 -8.64 -3.28
CA GLN A 39 -31.31 -7.31 -2.87
C GLN A 39 -32.17 -7.44 -1.60
N LEU A 40 -31.85 -6.66 -0.58
CA LEU A 40 -32.69 -6.46 0.59
C LEU A 40 -33.99 -5.73 0.20
N PRO A 41 -35.05 -5.83 1.00
CA PRO A 41 -36.20 -4.94 0.88
C PRO A 41 -35.79 -3.47 0.93
N THR A 42 -36.58 -2.57 0.33
CA THR A 42 -36.24 -1.15 0.33
C THR A 42 -36.31 -0.56 1.75
N GLN A 43 -35.72 0.62 1.96
CA GLN A 43 -35.83 1.29 3.27
C GLN A 43 -37.28 1.52 3.70
N ALA A 44 -38.18 1.77 2.75
CA ALA A 44 -39.60 1.95 3.05
C ALA A 44 -40.22 0.64 3.54
N ASP A 45 -39.94 -0.47 2.86
CA ASP A 45 -40.42 -1.80 3.24
C ASP A 45 -39.89 -2.22 4.61
N LEU A 46 -38.61 -1.98 4.88
CA LEU A 46 -38.00 -2.25 6.18
C LEU A 46 -38.57 -1.36 7.30
N CYS A 47 -38.98 -0.12 7.01
CA CYS A 47 -39.66 0.71 8.01
C CYS A 47 -41.03 0.11 8.40
N VAL A 48 -41.76 -0.43 7.42
CA VAL A 48 -43.04 -1.11 7.65
C VAL A 48 -42.83 -2.43 8.39
N GLU A 49 -41.91 -3.27 7.90
CA GLU A 49 -41.63 -4.60 8.46
C GLU A 49 -41.19 -4.54 9.93
N PHE A 50 -40.30 -3.60 10.27
CA PHE A 50 -39.74 -3.50 11.61
C PHE A 50 -40.47 -2.49 12.50
N ALA A 51 -41.54 -1.84 12.01
CA ALA A 51 -42.23 -0.74 12.67
C ALA A 51 -41.26 0.31 13.26
N ALA A 52 -40.20 0.64 12.50
CA ALA A 52 -39.06 1.43 12.95
C ALA A 52 -38.96 2.77 12.20
N PRO A 53 -38.52 3.86 12.85
CA PRO A 53 -38.31 5.13 12.18
C PRO A 53 -37.27 5.01 11.06
N ARG A 54 -37.46 5.73 9.95
CA ARG A 54 -36.53 5.73 8.79
C ARG A 54 -35.08 6.02 9.16
N GLY A 55 -34.85 6.88 10.16
CA GLY A 55 -33.52 7.16 10.70
C GLY A 55 -32.88 6.00 11.47
N ALA A 56 -33.67 5.10 12.05
CA ALA A 56 -33.18 3.88 12.69
C ALA A 56 -32.83 2.82 11.64
N VAL A 57 -33.69 2.60 10.65
CA VAL A 57 -33.42 1.68 9.51
C VAL A 57 -32.18 2.13 8.72
N ARG A 58 -32.05 3.42 8.42
CA ARG A 58 -30.88 3.96 7.71
C ARG A 58 -29.58 3.74 8.48
N ARG A 59 -29.59 3.93 9.80
CA ARG A 59 -28.42 3.67 10.65
C ARG A 59 -28.09 2.17 10.66
N ALA A 60 -29.09 1.30 10.72
CA ALA A 60 -28.91 -0.14 10.83
C ALA A 60 -28.28 -0.70 9.54
N LEU A 61 -28.77 -0.23 8.39
CA LEU A 61 -28.15 -0.54 7.11
C LEU A 61 -26.73 0.05 6.98
N GLY A 62 -26.48 1.22 7.56
CA GLY A 62 -25.12 1.78 7.62
C GLY A 62 -24.18 0.99 8.52
N GLU A 63 -24.69 0.35 9.57
CA GLU A 63 -23.92 -0.57 10.41
C GLU A 63 -23.58 -1.87 9.68
N LEU A 64 -24.56 -2.51 9.05
CA LEU A 64 -24.33 -3.71 8.26
C LEU A 64 -23.39 -3.46 7.06
N GLU A 65 -23.43 -2.24 6.49
CA GLU A 65 -22.49 -1.81 5.46
C GLU A 65 -21.06 -1.61 6.01
N ARG A 66 -20.92 -1.02 7.21
CA ARG A 66 -19.62 -0.92 7.91
C ARG A 66 -19.06 -2.29 8.29
N GLU A 67 -19.93 -3.24 8.61
CA GLU A 67 -19.57 -4.64 8.91
C GLU A 67 -19.24 -5.46 7.66
N GLY A 68 -19.42 -4.90 6.45
CA GLY A 68 -19.15 -5.56 5.18
C GLY A 68 -20.18 -6.62 4.78
N LEU A 69 -21.35 -6.65 5.44
CA LEU A 69 -22.42 -7.61 5.17
C LEU A 69 -23.28 -7.21 3.97
N ILE A 70 -23.49 -5.91 3.77
CA ILE A 70 -24.30 -5.37 2.68
C ILE A 70 -23.59 -4.22 1.95
N ARG A 71 -23.99 -3.95 0.71
CA ARG A 71 -23.56 -2.79 -0.08
C ARG A 71 -24.77 -1.93 -0.43
N ARG A 72 -24.71 -0.63 -0.20
CA ARG A 72 -25.81 0.30 -0.55
C ARG A 72 -25.54 1.01 -1.87
N PHE A 73 -26.59 1.22 -2.65
CA PHE A 73 -26.51 1.95 -3.92
C PHE A 73 -27.30 3.26 -3.83
N GLY A 74 -26.66 4.40 -3.53
CA GLY A 74 -27.28 5.73 -3.63
C GLY A 74 -28.66 5.89 -2.94
N GLN A 75 -29.43 6.93 -3.29
CA GLN A 75 -30.78 7.13 -2.75
C GLN A 75 -31.82 6.27 -3.50
N GLY A 76 -32.59 5.48 -2.75
CA GLY A 76 -33.80 4.81 -3.24
C GLY A 76 -33.63 3.39 -3.76
N ARG A 77 -32.39 2.92 -3.99
CA ARG A 77 -32.17 1.52 -4.40
C ARG A 77 -32.01 0.60 -3.18
N PRO A 78 -32.49 -0.64 -3.27
CA PRO A 78 -32.26 -1.64 -2.23
C PRO A 78 -30.76 -1.91 -2.06
N ALA A 79 -30.38 -2.27 -0.84
CA ALA A 79 -29.02 -2.72 -0.55
C ALA A 79 -28.84 -4.17 -1.01
N GLU A 80 -27.63 -4.59 -1.32
CA GLU A 80 -27.35 -5.98 -1.72
C GLU A 80 -26.53 -6.67 -0.63
N VAL A 81 -26.88 -7.91 -0.29
CA VAL A 81 -26.06 -8.74 0.59
C VAL A 81 -24.78 -9.11 -0.14
N VAL A 82 -23.63 -8.74 0.40
CA VAL A 82 -22.33 -9.01 -0.23
C VAL A 82 -21.57 -10.12 0.48
N GLN A 83 -21.82 -10.36 1.77
CA GLN A 83 -21.15 -11.39 2.58
C GLN A 83 -22.07 -11.95 3.67
N ARG A 84 -21.77 -13.14 4.21
CA ARG A 84 -22.58 -13.79 5.26
C ARG A 84 -22.10 -13.58 6.70
N GLN A 85 -20.87 -13.11 6.89
CA GLN A 85 -20.28 -12.88 8.21
C GLN A 85 -19.58 -11.52 8.25
N PRO A 86 -19.65 -10.79 9.38
CA PRO A 86 -19.02 -9.48 9.49
C PRO A 86 -17.50 -9.62 9.40
N GLU A 87 -16.84 -8.67 8.76
CA GLU A 87 -15.38 -8.61 8.73
C GLU A 87 -14.87 -8.38 10.16
N ARG A 88 -14.41 -9.44 10.85
CA ARG A 88 -13.77 -9.30 12.16
C ARG A 88 -12.44 -8.58 11.98
N ALA A 89 -12.36 -7.35 12.47
CA ALA A 89 -11.09 -6.74 12.84
C ALA A 89 -10.40 -7.69 13.85
N ASP A 90 -9.16 -8.06 13.56
CA ASP A 90 -8.32 -9.03 14.29
C ASP A 90 -8.58 -10.51 14.03
N HIS A 91 -7.90 -11.05 13.02
CA HIS A 91 -7.14 -12.29 13.17
C HIS A 91 -5.66 -12.06 12.83
N LEU A 92 -4.94 -11.58 13.85
CA LEU A 92 -3.55 -11.93 14.13
C LEU A 92 -3.46 -13.45 14.33
N SER A 93 -3.32 -14.21 13.25
CA SER A 93 -2.75 -15.55 13.31
C SER A 93 -2.14 -15.88 11.95
N ALA A 94 -0.86 -16.22 11.97
CA ALA A 94 -0.13 -16.65 10.80
C ALA A 94 -0.82 -17.88 10.18
N GLY A 95 -1.35 -17.71 8.96
CA GLY A 95 -1.95 -18.77 8.16
C GLY A 95 -2.17 -18.31 6.71
N PRO A 96 -2.31 -19.22 5.72
CA PRO A 96 -2.00 -18.96 4.30
C PRO A 96 -2.95 -18.04 3.52
N LEU A 97 -3.88 -17.33 4.17
CA LEU A 97 -4.96 -16.57 3.54
C LEU A 97 -4.91 -15.05 3.76
N SER A 98 -3.72 -14.46 3.93
CA SER A 98 -3.56 -12.99 3.92
C SER A 98 -3.78 -12.31 2.55
N ARG A 99 -4.45 -12.97 1.59
CA ARG A 99 -4.68 -12.50 0.21
C ARG A 99 -6.00 -11.71 0.01
N GLN A 100 -6.71 -11.33 1.08
CA GLN A 100 -8.01 -10.66 0.97
C GLN A 100 -7.96 -9.12 0.84
N ARG A 101 -6.78 -8.50 0.86
CA ARG A 101 -6.65 -7.06 0.58
C ARG A 101 -6.45 -6.85 -0.93
N LEU A 102 -7.35 -6.08 -1.57
CA LEU A 102 -7.16 -5.66 -2.96
C LEU A 102 -5.81 -4.92 -3.09
N PRO A 103 -5.04 -5.14 -4.16
CA PRO A 103 -3.83 -4.37 -4.45
C PRO A 103 -4.13 -2.87 -4.43
N ARG A 104 -3.28 -2.09 -3.75
CA ARG A 104 -3.37 -0.63 -3.67
C ARG A 104 -2.37 0.00 -4.63
N GLY A 105 -2.62 1.25 -5.00
CA GLY A 105 -1.66 2.06 -5.75
C GLY A 105 -0.31 2.13 -5.03
N ALA A 106 0.78 2.13 -5.80
CA ALA A 106 2.14 1.95 -5.31
C ALA A 106 2.51 2.97 -4.23
N GLY A 107 2.07 4.22 -4.38
CA GLY A 107 2.31 5.27 -3.37
C GLY A 107 1.72 4.92 -2.00
N VAL A 108 0.48 4.42 -1.95
CA VAL A 108 -0.20 4.09 -0.70
C VAL A 108 0.39 2.84 -0.06
N GLU A 109 0.54 1.77 -0.85
CA GLU A 109 1.05 0.49 -0.32
C GLU A 109 2.49 0.66 0.18
N LEU A 110 3.37 1.27 -0.61
CA LEU A 110 4.77 1.43 -0.20
C LEU A 110 4.91 2.32 1.03
N THR A 111 4.15 3.42 1.13
CA THR A 111 4.18 4.31 2.32
C THR A 111 3.89 3.54 3.59
N GLU A 112 2.78 2.79 3.64
CA GLU A 112 2.40 1.98 4.80
C GLU A 112 3.51 0.98 5.19
N ARG A 113 4.14 0.36 4.19
CA ARG A 113 5.18 -0.64 4.42
C ARG A 113 6.50 -0.03 4.88
N VAL A 114 6.90 1.10 4.31
CA VAL A 114 8.12 1.81 4.72
C VAL A 114 7.96 2.36 6.14
N GLU A 115 6.84 2.97 6.49
CA GLU A 115 6.57 3.41 7.87
C GLU A 115 6.72 2.28 8.90
N ARG A 116 6.23 1.09 8.57
CA ARG A 116 6.42 -0.10 9.40
C ARG A 116 7.87 -0.56 9.44
N ALA A 117 8.59 -0.51 8.32
CA ALA A 117 10.01 -0.87 8.27
C ALA A 117 10.87 0.02 9.17
N PHE A 118 10.52 1.31 9.29
CA PHE A 118 11.21 2.28 10.17
C PHE A 118 11.01 2.03 11.67
N GLN A 119 10.08 1.14 12.07
CA GLN A 119 9.93 0.72 13.45
C GLN A 119 11.03 -0.26 13.89
N ALA A 120 11.80 -0.82 12.95
CA ALA A 120 12.90 -1.73 13.25
C ALA A 120 14.15 -0.96 13.74
N PRO A 121 14.96 -1.53 14.65
CA PRO A 121 16.23 -0.92 15.05
C PRO A 121 17.23 -0.77 13.89
N ARG A 122 17.15 -1.63 12.88
CA ARG A 122 18.00 -1.57 11.68
C ARG A 122 17.12 -1.56 10.44
N VAL A 123 17.05 -0.42 9.78
CA VAL A 123 16.26 -0.23 8.56
C VAL A 123 17.14 -0.52 7.35
N ARG A 124 16.68 -1.40 6.47
CA ARG A 124 17.32 -1.69 5.18
C ARG A 124 16.27 -1.59 4.07
N ILE A 125 16.57 -0.80 3.05
CA ILE A 125 15.72 -0.65 1.87
C ILE A 125 16.57 -0.82 0.63
N ASP A 126 16.26 -1.82 -0.18
CA ASP A 126 16.83 -1.97 -1.52
C ASP A 126 15.73 -1.75 -2.56
N ALA A 127 15.94 -0.83 -3.50
CA ALA A 127 14.93 -0.42 -4.46
C ALA A 127 15.45 -0.53 -5.90
N TYR A 128 14.71 -1.22 -6.77
CA TYR A 128 14.91 -1.23 -8.21
C TYR A 128 13.72 -0.55 -8.87
N CYS A 129 13.93 0.58 -9.55
CA CYS A 129 12.83 1.38 -10.08
C CYS A 129 13.29 2.29 -11.24
N SER A 130 12.33 2.92 -11.94
CA SER A 130 12.62 3.81 -13.07
C SER A 130 13.21 5.16 -12.63
N THR A 131 12.54 5.90 -11.75
CA THR A 131 12.96 7.27 -11.35
C THR A 131 13.24 7.44 -9.86
N GLY A 132 12.85 6.48 -9.01
CA GLY A 132 12.90 6.63 -7.54
C GLY A 132 11.71 7.40 -6.93
N GLU A 133 10.78 7.91 -7.74
CA GLU A 133 9.69 8.78 -7.27
C GLU A 133 8.80 8.12 -6.21
N THR A 134 8.39 6.86 -6.45
CA THR A 134 7.56 6.12 -5.48
C THR A 134 8.28 5.93 -4.14
N LEU A 135 9.59 5.67 -4.16
CA LEU A 135 10.38 5.52 -2.94
C LEU A 135 10.52 6.85 -2.19
N ALA A 136 10.82 7.93 -2.91
CA ALA A 136 10.95 9.27 -2.31
C ALA A 136 9.65 9.71 -1.64
N SER A 137 8.50 9.46 -2.28
CA SER A 137 7.18 9.70 -1.72
C SER A 137 6.94 8.86 -0.45
N ALA A 138 7.21 7.56 -0.49
CA ALA A 138 7.00 6.66 0.64
C ALA A 138 7.90 6.95 1.86
N LEU A 139 9.07 7.59 1.64
CA LEU A 139 9.98 7.96 2.71
C LEU A 139 9.59 9.28 3.40
N ALA A 140 8.75 10.12 2.79
CA ALA A 140 8.44 11.44 3.33
C ALA A 140 7.89 11.38 4.76
N ALA A 141 6.88 10.55 5.03
CA ALA A 141 6.25 10.42 6.34
C ALA A 141 7.21 9.87 7.43
N PRO A 142 7.94 8.76 7.21
CA PRO A 142 8.96 8.29 8.16
C PRO A 142 10.01 9.36 8.52
N LEU A 143 10.52 10.11 7.54
CA LEU A 143 11.53 11.15 7.78
C LEU A 143 11.00 12.30 8.65
N VAL A 144 9.74 12.69 8.46
CA VAL A 144 9.05 13.65 9.34
C VAL A 144 8.89 13.07 10.74
N ALA A 145 8.46 11.82 10.88
CA ALA A 145 8.27 11.16 12.16
C ALA A 145 9.58 11.09 12.99
N LEU A 146 10.72 10.80 12.35
CA LEU A 146 12.04 10.84 13.01
C LEU A 146 12.34 12.21 13.63
N THR A 147 11.92 13.30 12.97
CA THR A 147 12.07 14.66 13.51
C THR A 147 11.17 14.90 14.73
N ALA A 148 10.01 14.24 14.82
CA ALA A 148 9.16 14.23 16.00
C ALA A 148 9.70 13.34 17.15
N GLY A 149 10.82 12.65 16.92
CA GLY A 149 11.56 11.92 17.95
C GLY A 149 11.22 10.44 18.08
N GLN A 150 10.31 9.90 17.26
CA GLN A 150 10.00 8.46 17.16
C GLN A 150 9.54 8.09 15.74
N PRO A 151 9.94 6.92 15.19
CA PRO A 151 10.82 5.91 15.79
C PRO A 151 12.29 6.38 15.91
N ARG A 152 13.16 5.59 16.54
CA ARG A 152 14.61 5.87 16.65
C ARG A 152 15.45 4.68 16.20
N PRO A 153 15.56 4.44 14.88
CA PRO A 153 16.39 3.35 14.39
C PRO A 153 17.87 3.64 14.71
N ALA A 154 18.62 2.58 15.01
CA ALA A 154 20.06 2.63 15.21
C ALA A 154 20.82 2.79 13.89
N SER A 155 20.26 2.30 12.78
CA SER A 155 20.87 2.45 11.45
C SER A 155 19.80 2.52 10.35
N VAL A 156 20.07 3.30 9.31
CA VAL A 156 19.28 3.33 8.06
C VAL A 156 20.21 3.10 6.87
N ARG A 157 19.98 2.01 6.12
CA ARG A 157 20.68 1.72 4.86
C ARG A 157 19.71 1.71 3.69
N VAL A 158 20.00 2.50 2.66
CA VAL A 158 19.19 2.57 1.44
C VAL A 158 20.08 2.38 0.21
N ARG A 159 19.76 1.38 -0.62
CA ARG A 159 20.38 1.16 -1.93
C ARG A 159 19.35 1.34 -3.03
N VAL A 160 19.69 2.09 -4.07
CA VAL A 160 18.78 2.34 -5.21
C VAL A 160 19.43 1.95 -6.52
N LEU A 161 18.82 1.03 -7.26
CA LEU A 161 19.12 0.72 -8.66
C LEU A 161 18.17 1.48 -9.58
N LEU A 162 18.77 2.28 -10.46
CA LEU A 162 18.09 3.08 -11.47
C LEU A 162 18.57 2.67 -12.87
N PRO A 163 17.76 2.81 -13.93
CA PRO A 163 18.24 2.64 -15.30
C PRO A 163 19.35 3.63 -15.63
N ASP A 164 20.27 3.23 -16.52
CA ASP A 164 21.30 4.12 -17.07
C ASP A 164 20.78 4.84 -18.33
N PRO A 165 20.39 6.12 -18.26
CA PRO A 165 19.88 6.85 -19.42
C PRO A 165 20.94 7.12 -20.50
N GLU A 166 22.23 6.97 -20.15
CA GLU A 166 23.36 7.08 -21.08
C GLU A 166 23.53 5.84 -21.96
N ARG A 167 22.70 4.80 -21.73
CA ARG A 167 22.70 3.55 -22.48
C ARG A 167 21.42 3.43 -23.30
N THR A 168 21.42 2.51 -24.26
CA THR A 168 20.22 2.21 -25.04
C THR A 168 19.19 1.54 -24.14
N LEU A 169 18.07 2.23 -23.91
CA LEU A 169 16.91 1.72 -23.18
C LEU A 169 15.74 1.61 -24.15
N SER A 170 14.91 0.58 -24.00
CA SER A 170 13.68 0.42 -24.79
C SER A 170 12.58 1.41 -24.39
N LEU A 171 12.68 2.03 -23.22
CA LEU A 171 11.73 3.01 -22.69
C LEU A 171 12.44 4.04 -21.80
N PRO A 172 11.92 5.27 -21.71
CA PRO A 172 10.87 5.83 -22.57
C PRO A 172 11.38 6.14 -23.98
N GLN A 173 10.49 6.19 -24.97
CA GLN A 173 10.84 6.48 -26.37
C GLN A 173 9.69 7.20 -27.11
N VAL A 174 10.01 8.00 -28.13
CA VAL A 174 9.00 8.67 -28.98
C VAL A 174 8.33 7.65 -29.89
N ILE A 175 7.01 7.76 -30.05
CA ILE A 175 6.28 6.89 -30.98
C ILE A 175 6.67 7.27 -32.41
N GLY A 176 7.23 6.30 -33.14
CA GLY A 176 7.70 6.50 -34.51
C GLY A 176 9.14 7.02 -34.63
N ASP A 177 9.78 7.41 -33.52
CA ASP A 177 11.20 7.80 -33.47
C ASP A 177 11.90 7.28 -32.19
N PRO A 178 12.18 5.97 -32.09
CA PRO A 178 12.81 5.36 -30.92
C PRO A 178 14.16 5.95 -30.49
N GLU A 179 14.89 6.52 -31.44
CA GLU A 179 16.26 7.01 -31.21
C GLU A 179 16.30 8.43 -30.66
N ASP A 180 15.17 9.16 -30.68
CA ASP A 180 15.07 10.50 -30.12
C ASP A 180 15.59 10.51 -28.66
N PRO A 181 16.61 11.34 -28.34
CA PRO A 181 17.23 11.33 -27.03
C PRO A 181 16.37 12.02 -25.95
N ARG A 182 15.42 12.89 -26.32
CA ARG A 182 14.69 13.76 -25.38
C ARG A 182 13.97 13.00 -24.25
N PRO A 183 13.28 11.86 -24.50
CA PRO A 183 12.69 11.08 -23.41
C PRO A 183 13.73 10.53 -22.41
N ARG A 184 14.91 10.11 -22.90
CA ARG A 184 16.00 9.59 -22.06
C ARG A 184 16.70 10.71 -21.29
N GLU A 185 16.87 11.88 -21.90
CA GLU A 185 17.36 13.09 -21.22
C GLU A 185 16.44 13.50 -20.08
N ARG A 186 15.11 13.49 -20.29
CA ARG A 186 14.13 13.71 -19.23
C ARG A 186 14.24 12.66 -18.12
N LEU A 187 14.36 11.38 -18.46
CA LEU A 187 14.54 10.31 -17.48
C LEU A 187 15.78 10.57 -16.62
N ARG A 188 16.90 10.99 -17.24
CA ARG A 188 18.13 11.37 -16.53
C ARG A 188 17.87 12.51 -15.56
N GLU A 189 17.31 13.62 -16.03
CA GLU A 189 17.05 14.80 -15.21
C GLU A 189 16.14 14.49 -14.02
N VAL A 190 15.03 13.79 -14.26
CA VAL A 190 14.07 13.42 -13.21
C VAL A 190 14.71 12.49 -12.19
N SER A 191 15.41 11.44 -12.62
CA SER A 191 16.05 10.47 -11.72
C SER A 191 17.19 11.10 -10.91
N GLU A 192 18.00 11.97 -11.51
CA GLU A 192 19.07 12.72 -10.82
C GLU A 192 18.50 13.68 -9.78
N ASN A 193 17.46 14.44 -10.11
CA ASN A 193 16.81 15.38 -9.19
C ASN A 193 16.20 14.66 -7.98
N ILE A 194 15.43 13.59 -8.22
CA ILE A 194 14.81 12.80 -7.14
C ILE A 194 15.89 12.17 -6.26
N TRP A 195 16.93 11.58 -6.87
CA TRP A 195 18.01 10.97 -6.12
C TRP A 195 18.78 11.98 -5.27
N GLY A 196 19.13 13.14 -5.84
CA GLY A 196 19.86 14.19 -5.12
C GLY A 196 19.12 14.65 -3.86
N SER A 197 17.81 14.91 -4.01
CA SER A 197 16.94 15.30 -2.89
C SER A 197 16.80 14.19 -1.83
N LEU A 198 16.59 12.95 -2.28
CA LEU A 198 16.43 11.80 -1.40
C LEU A 198 17.70 11.54 -0.58
N ARG A 199 18.85 11.51 -1.27
CA ARG A 199 20.16 11.31 -0.66
C ARG A 199 20.47 12.38 0.38
N HIS A 200 20.20 13.65 0.05
CA HIS A 200 20.38 14.75 1.00
C HIS A 200 19.50 14.54 2.24
N SER A 201 18.21 14.32 2.06
CA SER A 201 17.24 14.16 3.15
C SER A 201 17.60 13.02 4.10
N LEU A 202 18.04 11.87 3.56
CA LEU A 202 18.45 10.73 4.37
C LEU A 202 19.77 11.00 5.12
N ARG A 203 20.79 11.55 4.46
CA ARG A 203 22.07 11.90 5.12
C ARG A 203 21.89 12.94 6.23
N MET A 204 20.92 13.84 6.09
CA MET A 204 20.60 14.81 7.14
C MET A 204 20.10 14.17 8.44
N LEU A 205 19.63 12.92 8.42
CA LEU A 205 19.27 12.21 9.65
C LEU A 205 20.49 11.99 10.56
N GLU A 206 21.63 11.60 9.98
CA GLU A 206 22.88 11.40 10.71
C GLU A 206 23.48 12.74 11.16
N VAL A 207 23.53 13.73 10.25
CA VAL A 207 24.03 15.08 10.56
C VAL A 207 23.26 15.74 11.71
N ARG A 208 21.95 15.49 11.80
CA ARG A 208 21.09 16.02 12.87
C ARG A 208 21.06 15.15 14.13
N GLY A 209 21.80 14.03 14.16
CA GLY A 209 21.82 13.09 15.27
C GLY A 209 20.50 12.34 15.49
N LEU A 210 19.64 12.26 14.47
CA LEU A 210 18.37 11.53 14.54
C LEU A 210 18.56 10.02 14.37
N VAL A 211 19.56 9.62 13.58
CA VAL A 211 19.96 8.22 13.35
C VAL A 211 21.47 8.12 13.43
N PRO A 212 22.05 7.23 14.26
CA PRO A 212 23.50 7.14 14.43
C PRO A 212 24.30 6.74 13.19
N GLU A 213 23.76 5.87 12.34
CA GLU A 213 24.43 5.38 11.13
C GLU A 213 23.49 5.50 9.93
N VAL A 214 23.90 6.22 8.89
CA VAL A 214 23.13 6.33 7.65
C VAL A 214 24.01 6.05 6.43
N VAL A 215 23.63 5.00 5.67
CA VAL A 215 24.31 4.65 4.41
C VAL A 215 23.30 4.76 3.27
N VAL A 216 23.58 5.62 2.30
CA VAL A 216 22.70 5.83 1.14
C VAL A 216 23.53 5.79 -0.13
N GLU A 217 23.21 4.84 -1.01
CA GLU A 217 23.92 4.59 -2.26
C GLU A 217 22.95 4.41 -3.42
N ALA A 218 23.34 4.86 -4.60
CA ALA A 218 22.63 4.56 -5.83
C ALA A 218 23.59 4.10 -6.92
N ARG A 219 23.13 3.16 -7.74
CA ARG A 219 23.84 2.67 -8.92
C ARG A 219 22.92 2.68 -10.14
N ARG A 220 23.51 2.86 -11.32
CA ARG A 220 22.85 2.78 -12.62
C ARG A 220 23.07 1.41 -13.24
N VAL A 221 22.05 0.85 -13.88
CA VAL A 221 22.11 -0.44 -14.58
C VAL A 221 21.63 -0.29 -16.04
N PRO A 222 22.30 -0.90 -17.03
CA PRO A 222 21.93 -0.78 -18.45
C PRO A 222 20.73 -1.68 -18.80
N ILE A 223 19.65 -1.60 -18.03
CA ILE A 223 18.44 -2.40 -18.19
C ILE A 223 17.24 -1.46 -18.16
N THR A 224 16.32 -1.62 -19.12
CA THR A 224 15.00 -0.98 -19.06
C THR A 224 14.14 -1.68 -17.99
N PRO A 225 13.72 -0.98 -16.93
CA PRO A 225 12.95 -1.61 -15.86
C PRO A 225 11.57 -2.03 -16.37
N THR A 226 11.28 -3.32 -16.31
CA THR A 226 9.95 -3.90 -16.60
C THR A 226 9.11 -4.06 -15.33
N GLN A 227 9.74 -3.94 -14.18
CA GLN A 227 9.14 -4.00 -12.85
C GLN A 227 9.81 -3.00 -11.92
N ARG A 228 9.08 -2.62 -10.87
CA ARG A 228 9.64 -1.99 -9.68
C ARG A 228 9.69 -3.01 -8.56
N VAL A 229 10.75 -2.99 -7.78
CA VAL A 229 10.95 -3.90 -6.65
C VAL A 229 11.45 -3.09 -5.45
N PHE A 230 10.83 -3.31 -4.29
CA PHE A 230 11.26 -2.75 -3.03
C PHE A 230 11.43 -3.89 -2.02
N LEU A 231 12.65 -4.09 -1.54
CA LEU A 231 13.01 -5.03 -0.49
C LEU A 231 13.13 -4.26 0.83
N LEU A 232 12.37 -4.67 1.84
CA LEU A 232 12.32 -4.02 3.15
C LEU A 232 12.84 -4.98 4.23
N ASN A 233 13.88 -4.56 4.94
CA ASN A 233 14.52 -5.24 6.07
C ASN A 233 14.93 -6.70 5.83
N GLY A 234 14.99 -7.16 4.57
CA GLY A 234 15.23 -8.57 4.23
C GLY A 234 14.06 -9.50 4.56
N GLU A 235 12.89 -8.95 4.92
CA GLU A 235 11.70 -9.72 5.31
C GLU A 235 10.57 -9.64 4.29
N GLU A 236 10.57 -8.59 3.46
CA GLU A 236 9.44 -8.24 2.64
C GLU A 236 9.85 -7.68 1.28
N VAL A 237 9.12 -8.09 0.24
CA VAL A 237 9.23 -7.63 -1.14
C VAL A 237 7.91 -6.99 -1.54
N LEU A 238 7.98 -5.81 -2.13
CA LEU A 238 6.89 -5.23 -2.91
C LEU A 238 7.30 -5.17 -4.37
N VAL A 239 6.50 -5.74 -5.26
CA VAL A 239 6.75 -5.78 -6.70
C VAL A 239 5.58 -5.21 -7.48
N GLY A 240 5.86 -4.51 -8.57
CA GLY A 240 4.83 -4.01 -9.49
C GLY A 240 5.34 -3.95 -10.91
N HIS A 241 4.53 -4.39 -11.88
CA HIS A 241 4.91 -4.35 -13.28
C HIS A 241 4.77 -2.93 -13.83
N TYR A 242 5.76 -2.49 -14.59
CA TYR A 242 5.62 -1.31 -15.40
C TYR A 242 4.80 -1.65 -16.64
N GLN A 243 3.68 -0.95 -16.82
CA GLN A 243 2.87 -1.03 -18.04
C GLN A 243 3.33 0.05 -19.01
N VAL A 244 3.56 -0.35 -20.26
CA VAL A 244 3.89 0.58 -21.35
C VAL A 244 2.60 1.22 -21.82
N LEU A 245 2.54 2.54 -21.76
CA LEU A 245 1.38 3.32 -22.20
C LEU A 245 1.84 4.40 -23.17
N SER A 246 0.97 4.75 -24.11
CA SER A 246 1.12 6.00 -24.86
C SER A 246 0.69 7.18 -23.99
N ARG A 247 1.47 8.26 -24.02
CA ARG A 247 1.14 9.52 -23.36
C ARG A 247 1.69 10.71 -24.13
N TRP A 248 0.99 11.83 -24.02
CA TRP A 248 1.50 13.11 -24.46
C TRP A 248 2.34 13.72 -23.35
N VAL A 249 3.60 14.04 -23.65
CA VAL A 249 4.54 14.69 -22.74
C VAL A 249 5.10 15.94 -23.39
N GLU A 250 5.28 16.98 -22.59
CA GLU A 250 6.00 18.17 -23.04
C GLU A 250 7.50 17.94 -22.83
N LEU A 251 8.24 17.82 -23.95
CA LEU A 251 9.69 17.62 -23.97
C LEU A 251 10.33 18.82 -24.67
N ALA A 252 11.20 19.55 -23.97
CA ALA A 252 11.84 20.76 -24.51
C ALA A 252 10.86 21.78 -25.12
N ARG A 253 9.65 21.92 -24.53
CA ARG A 253 8.54 22.79 -24.99
C ARG A 253 7.83 22.34 -26.27
N ASP A 254 8.04 21.09 -26.68
CA ASP A 254 7.35 20.46 -27.79
C ASP A 254 6.49 19.29 -27.25
N PRO A 255 5.16 19.29 -27.46
CA PRO A 255 4.32 18.16 -27.06
C PRO A 255 4.55 16.97 -27.98
N MET A 256 4.94 15.84 -27.40
CA MET A 256 5.25 14.61 -28.12
C MET A 256 4.48 13.43 -27.55
N GLU A 257 4.09 12.50 -28.43
CA GLU A 257 3.55 11.21 -28.01
C GLU A 257 4.70 10.21 -27.77
N VAL A 258 4.77 9.64 -26.57
CA VAL A 258 5.83 8.72 -26.16
C VAL A 258 5.26 7.43 -25.58
N TYR A 259 5.98 6.33 -25.76
CA TYR A 259 5.84 5.14 -24.92
C TYR A 259 6.60 5.36 -23.62
N ASP A 260 5.89 5.29 -22.50
CA ASP A 260 6.44 5.50 -21.16
C ASP A 260 5.69 4.65 -20.11
N VAL A 261 6.24 4.57 -18.90
CA VAL A 261 5.75 3.74 -17.80
C VAL A 261 5.16 4.61 -16.70
N LEU A 262 4.05 4.18 -16.09
CA LEU A 262 3.46 4.94 -14.97
C LEU A 262 4.31 4.75 -13.71
N GLY A 263 4.66 5.87 -13.07
CA GLY A 263 5.25 5.90 -11.74
C GLY A 263 4.21 5.54 -10.69
N LEU A 264 3.60 6.51 -10.03
CA LEU A 264 2.87 6.31 -8.77
C LEU A 264 1.57 5.49 -8.86
N ASP A 265 0.90 5.44 -10.01
CA ASP A 265 -0.42 4.82 -10.16
C ASP A 265 -0.39 3.30 -10.40
N GLY A 266 0.81 2.73 -10.58
CA GLY A 266 0.97 1.28 -10.72
C GLY A 266 0.59 0.53 -9.45
N MET A 267 0.14 -0.72 -9.57
CA MET A 267 -0.14 -1.57 -8.40
C MET A 267 1.14 -2.15 -7.81
N LEU A 268 1.17 -2.32 -6.48
CA LEU A 268 2.17 -3.11 -5.78
C LEU A 268 1.57 -4.39 -5.20
N PHE A 269 2.31 -5.48 -5.35
CA PHE A 269 2.01 -6.80 -4.81
C PHE A 269 3.03 -7.12 -3.74
N ARG A 270 2.53 -7.53 -2.58
CA ARG A 270 3.31 -7.74 -1.37
C ARG A 270 3.60 -9.22 -1.17
N HIS A 271 4.86 -9.53 -0.89
CA HIS A 271 5.33 -10.86 -0.52
C HIS A 271 6.20 -10.75 0.73
N ARG A 272 5.83 -11.45 1.81
CA ARG A 272 6.58 -11.45 3.06
C ARG A 272 7.06 -12.85 3.38
N ALA A 273 8.29 -12.97 3.86
CA ALA A 273 8.80 -14.22 4.42
C ALA A 273 7.98 -14.60 5.67
N VAL A 274 7.34 -15.77 5.63
CA VAL A 274 6.63 -16.34 6.77
C VAL A 274 7.51 -17.43 7.37
N PRO A 275 7.91 -17.33 8.65
CA PRO A 275 8.77 -18.33 9.28
C PRO A 275 8.24 -19.75 9.11
N GLY A 276 9.06 -20.62 8.51
CA GLY A 276 8.71 -22.02 8.25
C GLY A 276 7.96 -22.26 6.93
N ASP A 277 7.59 -21.22 6.19
CA ASP A 277 7.09 -21.32 4.82
C ASP A 277 8.24 -21.13 3.84
N GLN A 278 8.76 -22.26 3.36
CA GLN A 278 9.91 -22.31 2.45
C GLN A 278 9.69 -21.52 1.15
N VAL A 279 8.46 -21.42 0.65
CA VAL A 279 8.16 -20.74 -0.62
C VAL A 279 8.27 -19.24 -0.44
N THR A 280 7.64 -18.70 0.60
CA THR A 280 7.69 -17.25 0.85
C THR A 280 9.08 -16.78 1.26
N GLU A 281 9.78 -17.55 2.09
CA GLU A 281 11.18 -17.28 2.47
C GLU A 281 12.11 -17.36 1.24
N ALA A 282 11.92 -18.36 0.38
CA ALA A 282 12.70 -18.48 -0.85
C ALA A 282 12.44 -17.31 -1.80
N TYR A 283 11.19 -16.84 -1.95
CA TYR A 283 10.89 -15.72 -2.82
C TYR A 283 11.62 -14.43 -2.39
N VAL A 284 11.57 -14.10 -1.10
CA VAL A 284 12.29 -12.93 -0.56
C VAL A 284 13.80 -13.08 -0.76
N ARG A 285 14.35 -14.26 -0.41
CA ARG A 285 15.78 -14.55 -0.58
C ARG A 285 16.23 -14.47 -2.04
N GLN A 286 15.49 -15.06 -2.97
CA GLN A 286 15.82 -15.05 -4.40
C GLN A 286 15.71 -13.65 -4.99
N THR A 287 14.75 -12.85 -4.52
CA THR A 287 14.63 -11.44 -4.94
C THR A 287 15.83 -10.62 -4.44
N GLN A 288 16.29 -10.86 -3.21
CA GLN A 288 17.51 -10.25 -2.70
C GLN A 288 18.74 -10.65 -3.51
N LEU A 289 18.91 -11.95 -3.81
CA LEU A 289 20.01 -12.45 -4.65
C LEU A 289 19.99 -11.84 -6.05
N TRP A 290 18.81 -11.70 -6.66
CA TRP A 290 18.65 -11.00 -7.93
C TRP A 290 19.09 -9.53 -7.83
N PHE A 291 18.62 -8.80 -6.81
CA PHE A 291 19.02 -7.40 -6.59
C PHE A 291 20.54 -7.28 -6.43
N ASP A 292 21.14 -8.10 -5.57
CA ASP A 292 22.57 -8.11 -5.30
C ASP A 292 23.37 -8.49 -6.55
N SER A 293 22.89 -9.44 -7.35
CA SER A 293 23.54 -9.80 -8.62
C SER A 293 23.64 -8.60 -9.57
N LEU A 294 22.59 -7.78 -9.68
CA LEU A 294 22.61 -6.57 -10.50
C LEU A 294 23.54 -5.52 -9.88
N TRP A 295 23.40 -5.31 -8.56
CA TRP A 295 24.15 -4.32 -7.79
C TRP A 295 25.66 -4.54 -7.88
N ASP A 296 26.13 -5.77 -7.68
CA ASP A 296 27.54 -6.11 -7.55
C ASP A 296 28.26 -6.39 -8.88
N THR A 297 27.52 -6.58 -9.98
CA THR A 297 28.13 -6.94 -11.28
C THR A 297 28.05 -5.82 -12.32
N ILE A 298 26.87 -5.58 -12.88
CA ILE A 298 26.67 -4.73 -14.06
C ILE A 298 26.26 -3.30 -13.69
N ALA A 299 25.87 -3.05 -12.44
CA ALA A 299 25.52 -1.73 -11.97
C ALA A 299 26.76 -0.88 -11.67
N ARG A 300 26.69 0.42 -12.01
CA ARG A 300 27.77 1.39 -11.83
C ARG A 300 27.36 2.47 -10.83
N PRO A 301 28.25 2.90 -9.91
CA PRO A 301 27.94 4.01 -9.00
C PRO A 301 27.40 5.24 -9.71
N MET A 302 26.32 5.83 -9.19
CA MET A 302 25.92 7.18 -9.59
C MET A 302 26.89 8.17 -8.97
N SER A 303 27.48 9.04 -9.80
CA SER A 303 28.32 10.13 -9.34
C SER A 303 27.59 10.96 -8.28
N THR A 304 28.29 11.27 -7.20
CA THR A 304 27.80 12.06 -6.06
C THR A 304 27.62 13.50 -6.40
#